data_AF-A0A950AGH1-F1
#
_entry.id   AF-A0A950AGH1-F1
#
_cell.length_a   1.000
_cell.length_b   1.000
_cell.length_c   1.000
_cell.angle_alpha   90.00
_cell.angle_beta   90.00
_cell.angle_gamma   90.00
#
_symmetry.space_group_name_H-M   'P 1'
#
loop_
_entity.id
_entity.type
_entity.pdbx_description
1 polymer ?
#
loop_
_entity_poly.entity_id
_entity_poly.type
_entity_poly.pdbx_seq_one_letter_code
_entity_poly.pdbx_strand_id
1 'polypeptide(L)'
;MIAILAVWVIGLSLTGTALADDLPQIGYSERIPIKDLAAKGYRWVTADGPYACVPEEEVRKITSSRTDLAELHMVEEGRAYYMIPGTLVRVTQDDRANGMSEILLGGITKPLWTYHKFLTARPIRDIYGIVETPDTAGLIDPSDSVAGTALNERSRGKTP
;
A
#
# COMPACT_ATOMS: atom_id res chain seq x y z
N MET A 1 -59.13 -17.55 3.47
CA MET A 1 -58.26 -17.75 2.29
C MET A 1 -57.05 -16.85 2.44
N ILE A 2 -55.87 -17.46 2.39
CA ILE A 2 -54.55 -16.85 2.52
C ILE A 2 -54.17 -16.17 1.20
N ALA A 3 -53.61 -14.96 1.27
CA ALA A 3 -52.62 -14.51 0.28
C ALA A 3 -51.76 -13.40 0.91
N ILE A 4 -50.61 -13.82 1.42
CA ILE A 4 -49.45 -12.98 1.75
C ILE A 4 -48.92 -12.40 0.43
N LEU A 5 -48.68 -11.10 0.36
CA LEU A 5 -47.91 -10.53 -0.75
C LEU A 5 -46.80 -9.63 -0.22
N ALA A 6 -45.61 -9.99 -0.70
CA ALA A 6 -44.30 -9.68 -0.18
C ALA A 6 -43.94 -8.19 -0.21
N VAL A 7 -43.16 -7.83 0.80
CA VAL A 7 -42.31 -6.65 0.92
C VAL A 7 -41.39 -6.52 -0.30
N TRP A 8 -41.40 -5.35 -0.96
CA TRP A 8 -40.33 -4.94 -1.88
C TRP A 8 -39.58 -3.76 -1.26
N VAL A 9 -38.45 -4.06 -0.62
CA VAL A 9 -37.43 -3.05 -0.30
C VAL A 9 -36.70 -2.75 -1.60
N ILE A 10 -36.89 -1.55 -2.14
CA ILE A 10 -36.05 -1.05 -3.24
C ILE A 10 -34.69 -0.71 -2.63
N GLY A 11 -33.79 -1.69 -2.64
CA GLY A 11 -32.38 -1.48 -2.38
C GLY A 11 -31.78 -0.68 -3.53
N LEU A 12 -31.54 0.61 -3.30
CA LEU A 12 -30.66 1.42 -4.14
C LEU A 12 -29.21 0.96 -3.91
N SER A 13 -28.84 -0.14 -4.56
CA SER A 13 -27.45 -0.57 -4.67
C SER A 13 -26.77 0.31 -5.72
N LEU A 14 -26.22 1.45 -5.29
CA LEU A 14 -25.30 2.24 -6.10
C LEU A 14 -23.92 1.58 -6.09
N THR A 15 -23.79 0.41 -6.72
CA THR A 15 -22.47 -0.18 -7.01
C THR A 15 -21.89 0.51 -8.23
N GLY A 16 -21.30 1.68 -8.01
CA GLY A 16 -20.39 2.30 -8.97
C GLY A 16 -19.11 1.47 -9.04
N THR A 17 -19.10 0.40 -9.83
CA THR A 17 -17.85 -0.21 -10.30
C THR A 17 -17.28 0.69 -11.38
N ALA A 18 -16.56 1.73 -10.98
CA ALA A 18 -15.59 2.35 -11.87
C ALA A 18 -14.48 1.31 -12.09
N LEU A 19 -14.60 0.60 -13.21
CA LEU A 19 -13.67 -0.38 -13.72
C LEU A 19 -12.31 0.32 -13.89
N ALA A 20 -11.26 -0.21 -13.27
CA ALA A 20 -9.90 0.32 -13.31
C ALA A 20 -9.23 0.23 -14.70
N ASP A 21 -9.99 -0.06 -15.76
CA ASP A 21 -9.48 -0.30 -17.11
C ASP A 21 -9.50 0.99 -17.99
N ASP A 22 -10.03 2.11 -17.49
CA ASP A 22 -10.22 3.36 -18.26
C ASP A 22 -9.21 4.50 -17.93
N LEU A 23 -8.04 4.17 -17.39
CA LEU A 23 -7.01 5.17 -17.09
C LEU A 23 -6.19 5.49 -18.38
N PRO A 24 -6.13 6.76 -18.83
CA PRO A 24 -5.37 7.13 -20.02
C PRO A 24 -3.89 6.80 -19.86
N GLN A 25 -3.32 6.20 -20.91
CA GLN A 25 -1.93 5.73 -21.03
C GLN A 25 -0.91 6.87 -20.99
N ILE A 26 -0.65 7.42 -19.81
CA ILE A 26 0.50 8.30 -19.61
C ILE A 26 1.35 7.68 -18.51
N GLY A 27 2.44 7.02 -18.90
CA GLY A 27 3.54 6.66 -18.00
C GLY A 27 3.46 5.32 -17.26
N TYR A 28 2.90 4.26 -17.86
CA TYR A 28 3.06 2.91 -17.29
C TYR A 28 4.42 2.31 -17.67
N SER A 29 5.17 1.82 -16.68
CA SER A 29 6.21 0.82 -16.95
C SER A 29 5.49 -0.49 -17.29
N GLU A 30 5.55 -0.93 -18.55
CA GLU A 30 4.77 -2.04 -19.15
C GLU A 30 4.96 -3.43 -18.51
N ARG A 31 5.74 -3.57 -17.43
CA ARG A 31 6.27 -4.87 -17.00
C ARG A 31 5.38 -5.65 -16.01
N ILE A 32 4.52 -5.00 -15.23
CA ILE A 32 3.64 -5.69 -14.25
C ILE A 32 2.23 -5.08 -14.25
N PRO A 33 1.17 -5.87 -14.52
CA PRO A 33 -0.21 -5.41 -14.36
C PRO A 33 -0.47 -4.94 -12.92
N ILE A 34 -1.10 -3.78 -12.75
CA ILE A 34 -1.51 -3.23 -11.45
C ILE A 34 -2.25 -4.26 -10.57
N LYS A 35 -3.13 -5.06 -11.18
CA LYS A 35 -3.94 -6.06 -10.47
C LYS A 35 -3.05 -7.10 -9.78
N ASP A 36 -1.89 -7.40 -10.35
CA ASP A 36 -0.92 -8.35 -9.81
C ASP A 36 -0.13 -7.74 -8.65
N LEU A 37 0.10 -6.42 -8.67
CA LEU A 37 0.74 -5.72 -7.56
C LEU A 37 -0.15 -5.76 -6.30
N ALA A 38 -1.45 -5.52 -6.45
CA ALA A 38 -2.38 -5.62 -5.33
C ALA A 38 -2.40 -7.02 -4.71
N ALA A 39 -2.34 -8.08 -5.54
CA ALA A 39 -2.25 -9.46 -5.06
C ALA A 39 -0.96 -9.75 -4.28
N LYS A 40 0.16 -9.09 -4.65
CA LYS A 40 1.45 -9.16 -3.96
C LYS A 40 1.55 -8.29 -2.68
N GLY A 41 0.44 -7.66 -2.27
CA GLY A 41 0.38 -6.83 -1.07
C GLY A 41 0.80 -5.37 -1.28
N TYR A 42 1.04 -4.94 -2.52
CA TYR A 42 1.30 -3.52 -2.79
C TYR A 42 0.02 -2.70 -2.67
N ARG A 43 0.15 -1.51 -2.09
CA ARG A 43 -0.94 -0.56 -1.86
C ARG A 43 -0.45 0.85 -2.15
N TRP A 44 -1.37 1.71 -2.58
CA TRP A 44 -1.11 3.13 -2.74
C TRP A 44 -1.61 3.89 -1.53
N VAL A 45 -0.84 4.88 -1.10
CA VAL A 45 -1.20 5.80 -0.04
C VAL A 45 -2.32 6.73 -0.51
N THR A 46 -3.33 6.92 0.35
CA THR A 46 -4.49 7.80 0.11
C THR A 46 -4.48 9.08 0.94
N ALA A 47 -3.58 9.19 1.91
CA ALA A 47 -3.55 10.28 2.88
C ALA A 47 -2.22 11.03 2.82
N ASP A 48 -2.25 12.29 3.27
CA ASP A 48 -1.07 13.14 3.39
C ASP A 48 -0.81 13.46 4.86
N GLY A 49 0.37 13.09 5.35
CA GLY A 49 0.77 13.36 6.74
C GLY A 49 1.70 12.30 7.34
N PRO A 50 2.22 12.53 8.55
CA PRO A 50 3.13 11.63 9.23
C PRO A 50 2.37 10.48 9.88
N TYR A 51 1.83 9.61 9.02
CA TYR A 51 0.96 8.51 9.42
C TYR A 51 1.65 7.15 9.38
N ALA A 52 2.96 7.12 9.13
CA ALA A 52 3.78 5.93 9.23
C ALA A 52 4.81 6.10 10.35
N CYS A 53 4.84 5.18 11.31
CA CYS A 53 5.81 5.21 12.43
C CYS A 53 6.45 3.85 12.61
N VAL A 54 7.63 3.77 13.25
CA VAL A 54 8.24 2.46 13.56
C VAL A 54 7.40 1.66 14.56
N PRO A 55 6.88 2.26 15.66
CA PRO A 55 5.97 1.56 16.58
C PRO A 55 4.50 1.82 16.22
N GLU A 56 3.65 0.82 16.41
CA GLU A 56 2.18 0.93 16.22
C GLU A 56 1.57 1.98 17.17
N GLU A 57 2.08 2.09 18.40
CA GLU A 57 1.58 3.02 19.41
C GLU A 57 1.79 4.48 19.00
N GLU A 58 2.89 4.77 18.30
CA GLU A 58 3.19 6.11 17.82
C GLU A 58 2.23 6.52 16.70
N VAL A 59 1.82 5.58 15.85
CA VAL A 59 0.77 5.82 14.85
C VAL A 59 -0.53 6.24 15.53
N ARG A 60 -0.92 5.55 16.61
CA ARG A 60 -2.10 5.93 17.41
C ARG A 60 -1.95 7.33 17.98
N LYS A 61 -0.79 7.62 18.58
CA LYS A 61 -0.51 8.90 19.24
C LYS A 61 -0.57 10.07 18.26
N ILE A 62 0.14 9.97 17.13
CA ILE A 62 0.22 11.05 16.14
C ILE A 62 -1.11 11.27 15.41
N THR A 63 -1.93 10.22 15.28
CA THR A 63 -3.25 10.31 14.62
C THR A 63 -4.35 10.80 15.56
N SER A 64 -4.28 10.48 16.86
CA SER A 64 -5.35 10.81 17.83
C SER A 64 -5.18 12.15 18.54
N SER A 65 -3.94 12.63 18.72
CA SER A 65 -3.63 13.87 19.46
C SER A 65 -2.56 14.66 18.72
N ARG A 66 -2.87 15.03 17.48
CA ARG A 66 -1.96 15.76 16.59
C ARG A 66 -1.74 17.17 17.11
N THR A 67 -0.47 17.52 17.35
CA THR A 67 -0.01 18.89 17.59
C THR A 67 1.24 19.11 16.76
N ASP A 68 1.41 20.30 16.18
CA ASP A 68 2.53 20.61 15.29
C ASP A 68 3.89 20.35 15.95
N LEU A 69 4.01 20.65 17.25
CA LEU A 69 5.24 20.41 18.00
C LEU A 69 5.55 18.92 18.17
N ALA A 70 4.55 18.09 18.49
CA ALA A 70 4.74 16.65 18.64
C ALA A 70 5.05 16.00 17.29
N GLU A 71 4.39 16.44 16.23
CA GLU A 71 4.65 16.01 14.86
C GLU A 71 6.08 16.33 14.44
N LEU A 72 6.49 17.59 14.58
CA LEU A 72 7.85 18.03 14.25
C LEU A 72 8.89 17.20 14.99
N HIS A 73 8.74 17.03 16.30
CA HIS A 73 9.67 16.26 17.11
C HIS A 73 9.76 14.80 16.66
N MET A 74 8.64 14.16 16.34
CA MET A 74 8.64 12.76 15.89
C MET A 74 9.29 12.60 14.50
N VAL A 75 9.11 13.58 13.61
CA VAL A 75 9.73 13.58 12.28
C VAL A 75 11.23 13.84 12.38
N GLU A 76 11.66 14.82 13.17
CA GLU A 76 13.08 15.14 13.38
C GLU A 76 13.87 13.97 13.99
N GLU A 77 13.24 13.21 14.89
CA GLU A 77 13.83 12.00 15.48
C GLU A 77 13.74 10.76 14.57
N GLY A 78 13.17 10.87 13.36
CA GLY A 78 12.99 9.75 12.43
C GLY A 78 12.03 8.67 12.95
N ARG A 79 11.11 9.05 13.84
CA ARG A 79 10.11 8.15 14.45
C ARG A 79 8.79 8.15 13.67
N ALA A 80 8.51 9.21 12.93
CA ALA A 80 7.38 9.33 12.03
C ALA A 80 7.83 9.73 10.62
N TYR A 81 7.12 9.24 9.62
CA TYR A 81 7.39 9.44 8.20
C TYR A 81 6.12 9.92 7.52
N TYR A 82 6.27 10.95 6.68
CA TYR A 82 5.18 11.43 5.85
C TYR A 82 4.81 10.39 4.79
N MET A 83 3.53 10.06 4.76
CA MET A 83 2.90 9.32 3.69
C MET A 83 2.36 10.35 2.71
N ILE A 84 2.72 10.24 1.44
CA ILE A 84 2.29 11.16 0.38
C ILE A 84 1.27 10.42 -0.49
N PRO A 85 0.12 11.02 -0.86
CA PRO A 85 -0.85 10.38 -1.74
C PRO A 85 -0.22 9.93 -3.06
N GLY A 86 -0.55 8.71 -3.49
CA GLY A 86 0.05 8.10 -4.66
C GLY A 86 1.33 7.32 -4.38
N THR A 87 1.92 7.45 -3.19
CA THR A 87 3.11 6.67 -2.83
C THR A 87 2.80 5.17 -2.78
N LEU A 88 3.64 4.34 -3.39
CA LEU A 88 3.53 2.88 -3.32
C LEU A 88 4.21 2.34 -2.05
N VAL A 89 3.49 1.49 -1.33
CA VAL A 89 4.01 0.72 -0.19
C VAL A 89 3.71 -0.75 -0.39
N ARG A 90 4.46 -1.61 0.31
CA ARG A 90 4.16 -3.05 0.38
C ARG A 90 3.71 -3.43 1.78
N VAL A 91 2.49 -3.93 1.91
CA VAL A 91 1.99 -4.46 3.19
C VAL A 91 2.66 -5.81 3.47
N THR A 92 3.35 -5.92 4.61
CA THR A 92 3.96 -7.17 5.09
C THR A 92 3.09 -7.89 6.09
N GLN A 93 2.32 -7.15 6.88
CA GLN A 93 1.41 -7.67 7.89
C GLN A 93 0.14 -6.81 7.98
N ASP A 94 -1.01 -7.48 8.16
CA ASP A 94 -2.32 -6.83 8.36
C ASP A 94 -2.82 -7.14 9.77
N ASP A 95 -2.91 -6.14 10.63
CA ASP A 95 -3.57 -6.23 11.92
C ASP A 95 -5.00 -5.68 11.83
N ARG A 96 -5.92 -6.59 11.51
CA ARG A 96 -7.35 -6.27 11.39
C ARG A 96 -8.00 -5.88 12.71
N ALA A 97 -7.47 -6.32 13.85
CA ALA A 97 -8.05 -6.00 15.14
C ALA A 97 -7.88 -4.50 15.47
N ASN A 98 -6.72 -3.95 15.11
CA ASN A 98 -6.42 -2.53 15.31
C ASN A 98 -6.60 -1.66 14.04
N GLY A 99 -6.93 -2.29 12.91
CA GLY A 99 -7.07 -1.61 11.62
C GLY A 99 -5.76 -1.02 11.11
N MET A 100 -4.64 -1.67 11.45
CA MET A 100 -3.29 -1.24 11.13
C MET A 100 -2.64 -2.21 10.16
N SER A 101 -1.64 -1.73 9.44
CA SER A 101 -0.82 -2.55 8.58
C SER A 101 0.64 -2.19 8.78
N GLU A 102 1.48 -3.22 8.85
CA GLU A 102 2.92 -3.05 8.72
C GLU A 102 3.26 -2.97 7.24
N ILE A 103 4.08 -2.00 6.88
CA ILE A 103 4.43 -1.65 5.52
C ILE A 103 5.95 -1.52 5.34
N LEU A 104 6.39 -1.84 4.13
CA LEU A 104 7.68 -1.44 3.59
C LEU A 104 7.45 -0.23 2.68
N LEU A 105 8.24 0.81 2.92
CA LEU A 105 8.23 2.06 2.17
C LEU A 105 9.57 2.22 1.46
N GLY A 106 9.53 2.64 0.19
CA GLY A 106 10.71 2.96 -0.60
C GLY A 106 11.69 3.88 0.14
N GLY A 107 12.98 3.54 0.12
CA GLY A 107 14.02 4.33 0.80
C GLY A 107 14.07 4.21 2.33
N ILE A 108 13.13 3.51 2.97
CA ILE A 108 13.15 3.25 4.41
C ILE A 108 13.46 1.77 4.66
N THR A 109 14.55 1.49 5.40
CA THR A 109 15.03 0.12 5.63
C THR A 109 14.30 -0.61 6.75
N LYS A 110 13.52 0.11 7.55
CA LYS A 110 12.75 -0.45 8.67
C LYS A 110 11.27 -0.58 8.26
N PRO A 111 10.58 -1.66 8.68
CA PRO A 111 9.14 -1.70 8.56
C PRO A 111 8.50 -0.58 9.37
N LEU A 112 7.41 -0.05 8.87
CA LEU A 112 6.62 1.00 9.50
C LEU A 112 5.19 0.52 9.68
N TRP A 113 4.52 0.99 10.72
CA TRP A 113 3.10 0.80 10.93
C TRP A 113 2.33 2.01 10.43
N THR A 114 1.14 1.77 9.87
CA THR A 114 0.17 2.80 9.52
C THR A 114 -1.26 2.26 9.64
N TYR A 115 -2.26 3.13 9.62
CA TYR A 115 -3.65 2.68 9.53
C TYR A 115 -3.98 2.18 8.13
N HIS A 116 -4.61 1.01 8.05
CA HIS A 116 -5.06 0.40 6.79
C HIS A 116 -5.98 1.33 5.98
N LYS A 117 -6.76 2.18 6.64
CA LYS A 117 -7.66 3.15 6.00
C LYS A 117 -6.93 4.19 5.12
N PHE A 118 -5.61 4.35 5.30
CA PHE A 118 -4.77 5.24 4.49
C PHE A 118 -4.15 4.53 3.27
N LEU A 119 -4.50 3.26 3.06
CA LEU A 119 -3.96 2.43 1.99
C LEU A 119 -5.10 1.96 1.10
N THR A 120 -4.82 1.85 -0.20
CA THR A 120 -5.78 1.33 -1.19
C THR A 120 -5.10 0.35 -2.14
N ALA A 121 -5.86 -0.65 -2.58
CA ALA A 121 -5.44 -1.54 -3.66
C ALA A 121 -5.62 -0.91 -5.05
N ARG A 122 -6.31 0.23 -5.13
CA ARG A 122 -6.52 0.95 -6.38
C ARG A 122 -5.33 1.89 -6.64
N PRO A 123 -4.77 1.94 -7.85
CA PRO A 123 -3.75 2.91 -8.20
C PRO A 123 -4.17 4.34 -7.88
N ILE A 124 -3.24 5.11 -7.35
CA ILE A 124 -3.35 6.56 -7.22
C ILE A 124 -2.19 7.16 -7.98
N ARG A 125 -2.47 8.21 -8.75
CA ARG A 125 -1.46 9.00 -9.43
C ARG A 125 -0.83 9.97 -8.43
N ASP A 126 0.49 10.09 -8.47
CA ASP A 126 1.21 11.09 -7.71
C ASP A 126 0.98 12.51 -8.26
N ILE A 127 1.68 13.50 -7.67
CA ILE A 127 1.61 14.91 -8.09
C ILE A 127 2.08 15.15 -9.53
N TYR A 128 2.79 14.20 -10.14
CA TYR A 128 3.25 14.25 -11.52
C TYR A 128 2.34 13.47 -12.47
N GLY A 129 1.25 12.89 -11.97
CA GLY A 129 0.30 12.11 -12.75
C GLY A 129 0.75 10.66 -13.01
N ILE A 130 1.82 10.22 -12.37
CA ILE A 130 2.44 8.91 -12.58
C ILE A 130 1.92 7.93 -11.52
N VAL A 131 1.65 6.69 -11.92
CA VAL A 131 1.36 5.61 -10.98
C VAL A 131 2.68 4.97 -10.58
N GLU A 132 3.01 5.05 -9.30
CA GLU A 132 4.23 4.46 -8.77
C GLU A 132 4.18 2.92 -8.82
N THR A 133 5.27 2.30 -9.25
CA THR A 133 5.51 0.85 -9.33
C THR A 133 6.64 0.44 -8.37
N PRO A 134 6.85 -0.87 -8.10
CA PRO A 134 7.93 -1.28 -7.21
C PRO A 134 9.31 -0.76 -7.65
N ASP A 135 9.59 -0.79 -8.95
CA ASP A 135 10.84 -0.29 -9.53
C ASP A 135 11.05 1.20 -9.27
N THR A 136 10.01 2.02 -9.48
CA THR A 136 10.10 3.48 -9.28
C THR A 136 10.11 3.86 -7.80
N ALA A 137 9.47 3.04 -6.95
CA ALA A 137 9.48 3.20 -5.51
C ALA A 137 10.80 2.77 -4.84
N GLY A 138 11.70 2.11 -5.58
CA GLY A 138 12.88 1.48 -4.98
C GLY A 138 12.50 0.34 -4.02
N LEU A 139 11.37 -0.32 -4.25
CA LEU A 139 10.93 -1.51 -3.53
C LEU A 139 11.39 -2.76 -4.29
N ILE A 140 12.06 -3.67 -3.59
CA ILE A 140 12.49 -4.94 -4.17
C ILE A 140 11.29 -5.90 -4.20
N ASP A 141 10.92 -6.39 -5.39
CA ASP A 141 9.92 -7.45 -5.52
C ASP A 141 10.51 -8.74 -4.91
N PRO A 142 9.82 -9.39 -3.95
CA PRO A 142 10.29 -10.65 -3.39
C PRO A 142 10.41 -11.76 -4.45
N SER A 143 9.69 -11.64 -5.58
CA SER A 143 9.79 -12.54 -6.73
C SER A 143 11.15 -12.44 -7.44
N ASP A 144 11.76 -11.25 -7.46
CA ASP A 144 13.08 -11.03 -8.07
C ASP A 144 14.22 -11.58 -7.20
N SER A 145 13.99 -11.69 -5.89
CA SER A 145 14.95 -12.25 -4.94
C SER A 145 15.12 -13.78 -5.10
N VAL A 146 14.12 -14.49 -5.65
CA VAL A 146 14.20 -15.94 -5.90
C VAL A 146 15.05 -16.25 -7.14
N ALA A 147 15.06 -15.37 -8.14
CA ALA A 147 15.85 -15.55 -9.37
C ALA A 147 17.37 -15.50 -9.13
N GLY A 148 17.83 -14.72 -8.15
CA GLY A 148 19.25 -14.62 -7.77
C GLY A 148 19.81 -15.90 -7.13
N THR A 149 18.99 -16.65 -6.41
CA THR A 149 19.42 -17.88 -5.72
C THR A 149 19.54 -19.06 -6.69
N ALA A 150 18.65 -19.15 -7.69
CA ALA A 150 18.66 -20.23 -8.68
C ALA A 150 19.88 -20.18 -9.63
N LEU A 151 20.44 -18.99 -9.90
CA LEU A 151 21.66 -18.84 -10.70
C LEU A 151 22.93 -19.30 -9.94
N ASN A 152 22.92 -19.26 -8.61
CA ASN A 152 24.07 -19.65 -7.78
C ASN A 152 24.16 -21.15 -7.51
N GLU A 153 23.08 -21.92 -7.66
CA GLU A 153 23.14 -23.39 -7.59
C GLU A 153 23.61 -24.02 -8.90
N ARG A 154 23.31 -23.39 -10.05
CA ARG A 154 23.72 -23.92 -11.37
C ARG A 154 25.22 -23.76 -11.66
N SER A 155 25.91 -22.84 -10.98
CA SER A 155 27.36 -22.61 -11.13
C SER A 155 28.24 -23.50 -10.24
N ARG A 156 27.67 -24.18 -9.23
CA ARG A 156 28.41 -25.11 -8.34
C ARG A 156 28.49 -26.55 -8.86
N GLY A 157 27.83 -26.88 -9.97
CA GLY A 157 27.77 -28.24 -10.52
C GLY A 157 28.76 -28.54 -11.63
N LYS A 158 29.92 -27.85 -11.69
CA LYS A 158 30.94 -28.17 -12.71
C LYS A 158 32.35 -27.88 -12.23
N THR A 159 32.97 -28.89 -11.62
CA THR A 159 34.43 -28.99 -11.50
C THR A 159 34.80 -30.43 -11.87
N PRO A 160 35.81 -30.64 -12.74
CA PRO A 160 36.15 -31.93 -13.35
C PRO A 160 36.65 -32.99 -12.35
#